data_AF-A0A8B6MA95-F1
#
_entry.id   AF-A0A8B6MA95-F1
#
_cell.length_a   1.000
_cell.length_b   1.000
_cell.length_c   1.000
_cell.angle_alpha   90.00
_cell.angle_beta   90.00
_cell.angle_gamma   90.00
#
_symmetry.space_group_name_H-M   'P 1'
#
loop_
_entity.id
_entity.type
_entity.pdbx_description
1 polymer ?
#
loop_
_entity_poly.entity_id
_entity_poly.type
_entity_poly.pdbx_seq_one_letter_code
_entity_poly.pdbx_strand_id
1 'polypeptide(L)'
;MATREPMLPETMTSPETGATLTRGERPFTVAYKGESVSVDLPGYYPAGEGDGLHVGKDMSVVDEALRNLKEKLEGVPAPSSIRRLRAKLRLSQREAGALFKVGENAFDKYERGLVEPSGPTIQLMTLLDRHPDLVDELR
;
A
#
# COMPACT_ATOMS: atom_id res chain seq x y z
N MET A 1 18.77 9.32 -10.44
CA MET A 1 18.31 9.49 -11.84
C MET A 1 16.82 9.19 -11.85
N ALA A 2 15.97 10.21 -12.08
CA ALA A 2 14.54 10.00 -12.21
C ALA A 2 14.29 9.31 -13.56
N THR A 3 14.03 8.00 -13.53
CA THR A 3 13.49 7.29 -14.68
C THR A 3 12.14 7.93 -14.99
N ARG A 4 12.03 8.62 -16.13
CA ARG A 4 10.72 9.03 -16.68
C ARG A 4 9.85 7.78 -16.69
N GLU A 5 8.71 7.83 -16.00
CA GLU A 5 7.72 6.76 -16.13
C GLU A 5 7.38 6.64 -17.62
N PRO A 6 7.49 5.42 -18.20
CA PRO A 6 7.16 5.24 -19.60
C PRO A 6 5.70 5.69 -19.79
N MET A 7 5.48 6.60 -20.73
CA MET A 7 4.12 6.99 -21.11
C MET A 7 3.40 5.73 -21.57
N LEU A 8 2.40 5.33 -20.79
CA LEU A 8 1.54 4.21 -21.13
C LEU A 8 0.75 4.57 -22.41
N PRO A 9 0.62 3.65 -23.38
CA PRO A 9 -0.13 3.92 -24.61
C PRO A 9 -1.62 4.17 -24.30
N GLU A 10 -2.35 4.84 -25.20
CA GLU A 10 -3.79 5.06 -25.00
C GLU A 10 -4.61 3.78 -25.20
N THR A 11 -4.09 2.82 -25.96
CA THR A 11 -4.76 1.56 -26.29
C THR A 11 -3.84 0.35 -26.18
N MET A 12 -4.42 -0.81 -25.86
CA MET A 12 -3.75 -2.11 -25.86
C MET A 12 -4.64 -3.19 -26.48
N THR A 13 -4.03 -4.25 -27.01
CA THR A 13 -4.77 -5.43 -27.47
C THR A 13 -4.93 -6.41 -26.31
N SER A 14 -6.16 -6.84 -26.04
CA SER A 14 -6.43 -7.88 -25.04
C SER A 14 -5.72 -9.19 -25.43
N PRO A 15 -4.92 -9.80 -24.53
CA PRO A 15 -4.29 -11.09 -24.79
C PRO A 15 -5.29 -12.25 -24.87
N GLU A 16 -6.49 -12.10 -24.27
CA GLU A 16 -7.49 -13.16 -24.21
C GLU A 16 -8.49 -13.11 -25.37
N THR A 17 -8.93 -11.90 -25.74
CA THR A 17 -10.00 -11.72 -26.72
C THR A 17 -9.54 -11.08 -28.03
N GLY A 18 -8.32 -10.54 -28.09
CA GLY A 18 -7.84 -9.75 -29.23
C GLY A 18 -8.53 -8.40 -29.40
N ALA A 19 -9.44 -8.02 -28.49
CA ALA A 19 -10.17 -6.76 -28.55
C ALA A 19 -9.24 -5.55 -28.31
N THR A 20 -9.61 -4.40 -28.87
CA THR A 20 -8.95 -3.13 -28.54
C THR A 20 -9.47 -2.63 -27.21
N LEU A 21 -8.56 -2.47 -26.26
CA LEU A 21 -8.82 -1.93 -24.94
C LEU A 21 -8.33 -0.48 -24.89
N THR A 22 -9.10 0.39 -24.26
CA THR A 22 -8.79 1.82 -24.11
C THR A 22 -8.47 2.13 -22.66
N ARG A 23 -7.49 3.00 -22.43
CA ARG A 23 -7.14 3.46 -21.08
C ARG A 23 -8.35 4.16 -20.43
N GLY A 24 -8.65 3.78 -19.20
CA GLY A 24 -9.74 4.38 -18.42
C GLY A 24 -9.76 3.88 -16.98
N GLU A 25 -10.82 4.21 -16.26
CA GLU A 25 -11.07 3.77 -14.90
C GLU A 25 -12.45 3.10 -14.81
N ARG A 26 -12.58 2.06 -13.99
CA ARG A 26 -13.87 1.46 -13.66
C ARG A 26 -14.02 1.25 -12.16
N PRO A 27 -15.24 1.38 -11.61
CA PRO A 27 -15.50 1.03 -10.22
C PRO A 27 -15.14 -0.44 -9.96
N PHE A 28 -14.32 -0.67 -8.94
CA PHE A 28 -13.92 -2.00 -8.49
C PHE A 28 -14.13 -2.11 -6.98
N THR A 29 -14.83 -3.16 -6.56
CA THR A 29 -15.11 -3.41 -5.15
C THR A 29 -13.98 -4.21 -4.52
N VAL A 30 -13.24 -3.59 -3.62
CA VAL A 30 -12.26 -4.26 -2.76
C VAL A 30 -12.96 -4.74 -1.51
N ALA A 31 -13.01 -6.05 -1.29
CA ALA A 31 -13.65 -6.66 -0.12
C ALA A 31 -12.62 -7.39 0.77
N TYR A 32 -12.73 -7.22 2.08
CA TYR A 32 -11.90 -7.89 3.06
C TYR A 32 -12.68 -8.15 4.35
N LYS A 33 -12.76 -9.42 4.77
CA LYS A 33 -13.42 -9.86 6.02
C LYS A 33 -14.82 -9.26 6.26
N GLY A 34 -15.63 -9.15 5.19
CA GLY A 34 -17.01 -8.67 5.27
C GLY A 34 -17.19 -7.15 5.14
N GLU A 35 -16.11 -6.37 5.18
CA GLU A 35 -16.13 -4.96 4.78
C GLU A 35 -15.77 -4.84 3.29
N SER A 36 -16.27 -3.80 2.65
CA SER A 36 -15.90 -3.49 1.27
C SER A 36 -15.82 -1.98 1.02
N VAL A 37 -15.01 -1.61 0.03
CA VAL A 37 -14.89 -0.24 -0.46
C VAL A 37 -14.82 -0.27 -1.98
N SER A 38 -15.52 0.67 -2.62
CA SER A 38 -15.44 0.85 -4.07
C SER A 38 -14.30 1.83 -4.38
N VAL A 39 -13.42 1.46 -5.30
CA VAL A 39 -12.36 2.35 -5.82
C VAL A 39 -12.46 2.44 -7.33
N ASP A 40 -12.12 3.60 -7.88
CA ASP A 40 -11.96 3.75 -9.33
C ASP A 40 -10.62 3.12 -9.72
N LEU A 41 -10.68 1.96 -10.38
CA LEU A 41 -9.52 1.16 -10.75
C LEU A 41 -9.05 1.56 -12.16
N PRO A 42 -7.84 2.10 -12.31
CA PRO A 42 -7.25 2.34 -13.61
C PRO A 42 -6.94 1.05 -14.35
N GLY A 43 -7.05 1.07 -15.67
CA GLY A 43 -6.70 -0.06 -16.51
C GLY A 43 -7.01 0.21 -17.97
N TYR A 44 -6.93 -0.85 -18.78
CA TYR A 44 -7.40 -0.85 -20.15
C TYR A 44 -8.65 -1.68 -20.25
N TYR A 45 -9.74 -1.08 -20.71
CA TYR A 45 -11.05 -1.71 -20.74
C TYR A 45 -11.64 -1.74 -22.15
N PRO A 46 -12.45 -2.75 -22.48
CA PRO A 46 -13.22 -2.74 -23.72
C PRO A 46 -14.33 -1.69 -23.65
N ALA A 47 -14.88 -1.28 -24.80
CA ALA A 47 -15.98 -0.31 -24.85
C ALA A 47 -17.29 -0.83 -24.19
N GLY A 48 -17.46 -2.16 -24.12
CA GLY A 48 -18.60 -2.81 -23.50
C GLY A 48 -18.23 -3.53 -22.20
N GLU A 49 -18.95 -4.60 -21.90
CA GLU A 49 -18.63 -5.49 -20.78
C GLU A 49 -17.39 -6.33 -21.09
N GLY A 50 -16.67 -6.72 -20.05
CA GLY A 50 -15.47 -7.52 -20.15
C GLY A 50 -14.36 -7.05 -19.20
N ASP A 51 -13.37 -7.92 -19.04
CA ASP A 51 -12.29 -7.75 -18.09
C ASP A 51 -11.30 -6.66 -18.52
N GLY A 52 -10.77 -5.97 -17.52
CA GLY A 52 -9.74 -4.95 -17.69
C GLY A 52 -8.34 -5.55 -17.65
N LEU A 53 -7.42 -4.97 -18.41
CA LEU A 53 -6.00 -5.25 -18.29
C LEU A 53 -5.35 -4.18 -17.40
N HIS A 54 -4.71 -4.61 -16.32
CA HIS A 54 -4.02 -3.74 -15.35
C HIS A 54 -2.51 -3.90 -15.49
N VAL A 55 -1.79 -2.80 -15.68
CA VAL A 55 -0.33 -2.81 -15.87
C VAL A 55 0.36 -1.81 -14.95
N GLY A 56 1.61 -2.09 -14.59
CA GLY A 56 2.41 -1.19 -13.78
C GLY A 56 1.77 -0.90 -12.42
N LYS A 57 1.31 0.34 -12.22
CA LYS A 57 0.74 0.83 -10.96
C LYS A 57 -0.78 0.83 -10.92
N ASP A 58 -1.45 0.32 -11.95
CA ASP A 58 -2.92 0.30 -12.02
C ASP A 58 -3.56 -0.31 -10.76
N MET A 59 -2.95 -1.36 -10.20
CA MET A 59 -3.43 -2.02 -8.99
C MET A 59 -3.13 -1.28 -7.67
N SER A 60 -2.38 -0.18 -7.68
CA SER A 60 -1.96 0.47 -6.42
C SER A 60 -3.14 1.02 -5.62
N VAL A 61 -4.22 1.45 -6.29
CA VAL A 61 -5.45 1.94 -5.63
C VAL A 61 -6.18 0.81 -4.91
N VAL A 62 -6.17 -0.40 -5.48
CA VAL A 62 -6.75 -1.60 -4.86
C VAL A 62 -5.89 -2.06 -3.69
N ASP A 63 -4.57 -2.08 -3.85
CA ASP A 63 -3.64 -2.41 -2.79
C ASP A 63 -3.79 -1.46 -1.61
N GLU A 64 -3.83 -0.14 -1.85
CA GLU A 64 -4.03 0.87 -0.81
C GLU A 64 -5.37 0.70 -0.08
N ALA A 65 -6.46 0.50 -0.83
CA ALA A 65 -7.77 0.23 -0.25
C ALA A 65 -7.77 -1.03 0.64
N LEU A 66 -7.14 -2.11 0.18
CA LEU A 66 -7.01 -3.34 0.96
C LEU A 66 -6.18 -3.12 2.24
N ARG A 67 -5.10 -2.34 2.17
CA ARG A 67 -4.29 -1.98 3.35
C ARG A 67 -5.09 -1.20 4.37
N ASN A 68 -5.88 -0.24 3.93
CA ASN A 68 -6.74 0.55 4.80
C ASN A 68 -7.83 -0.30 5.46
N LEU A 69 -8.42 -1.26 4.73
CA LEU A 69 -9.36 -2.23 5.31
C LEU A 69 -8.70 -3.11 6.38
N LYS A 70 -7.49 -3.61 6.12
CA LYS A 70 -6.71 -4.38 7.11
C LYS A 70 -6.39 -3.56 8.36
N GLU A 71 -5.99 -2.30 8.21
CA GLU A 71 -5.73 -1.42 9.35
C GLU A 71 -7.00 -1.19 10.19
N LYS A 72 -8.12 -0.89 9.52
CA LYS A 72 -9.42 -0.67 10.18
C LYS A 72 -9.88 -1.90 10.97
N LEU A 73 -9.72 -3.10 10.42
CA LEU A 73 -10.29 -4.32 10.97
C LEU A 73 -9.36 -5.07 11.94
N GLU A 74 -8.06 -5.04 11.71
CA GLU A 74 -7.08 -5.86 12.44
C GLU A 74 -6.02 -5.01 13.15
N GLY A 75 -5.99 -3.70 12.91
CA GLY A 75 -4.93 -2.84 13.42
C GLY A 75 -3.58 -3.09 12.75
N VAL A 76 -3.53 -3.78 11.60
CA VAL A 76 -2.30 -3.95 10.81
C VAL A 76 -2.01 -2.62 10.11
N PRO A 77 -0.95 -1.88 10.49
CA PRO A 77 -0.77 -0.51 10.04
C PRO A 77 -0.44 -0.45 8.55
N ALA A 78 -1.11 0.43 7.81
CA ALA A 78 -0.79 0.70 6.42
C ALA A 78 0.60 1.38 6.31
N PRO A 79 1.27 1.30 5.15
CA PRO A 79 2.58 1.93 4.93
C PRO A 79 2.61 3.43 5.29
N SER A 80 1.52 4.15 5.02
CA SER A 80 1.33 5.56 5.37
C SER A 80 1.28 5.79 6.88
N SER A 81 0.57 4.92 7.63
CA SER A 81 0.52 4.96 9.08
C SER A 81 1.86 4.67 9.74
N ILE A 82 2.63 3.71 9.21
CA ILE A 82 3.99 3.42 9.69
C ILE A 82 4.90 4.63 9.50
N ARG A 83 4.84 5.29 8.33
CA ARG A 83 5.60 6.52 8.05
C ARG A 83 5.21 7.65 9.01
N ARG A 84 3.91 7.86 9.24
CA ARG A 84 3.37 8.86 10.17
C ARG A 84 3.90 8.63 11.59
N LEU A 85 3.82 7.40 12.08
CA LEU A 85 4.33 7.02 13.39
C LEU A 85 5.83 7.30 13.49
N ARG A 86 6.64 6.83 12.53
CA ARG A 86 8.08 7.06 12.56
C ARG A 86 8.41 8.56 12.61
N ALA A 87 7.74 9.36 11.79
CA ALA A 87 7.92 10.82 11.77
C ALA A 87 7.52 11.47 13.11
N LYS A 88 6.42 11.00 13.72
CA LYS A 88 5.96 11.43 15.05
C LYS A 88 7.00 11.17 16.13
N LEU A 89 7.68 10.01 16.07
CA LEU A 89 8.77 9.64 16.96
C LEU A 89 10.11 10.31 16.62
N ARG A 90 10.17 11.11 15.55
CA ARG A 90 11.37 11.81 15.05
C ARG A 90 12.54 10.87 14.75
N LEU A 91 12.25 9.71 14.19
CA LEU A 91 13.26 8.71 13.80
C LEU A 91 13.47 8.70 12.28
N SER A 92 14.71 8.49 11.85
CA SER A 92 15.00 8.00 10.51
C SER A 92 14.57 6.52 10.37
N GLN A 93 14.44 6.02 9.14
CA GLN A 93 14.09 4.61 8.91
C GLN A 93 15.12 3.66 9.54
N ARG A 94 16.40 4.02 9.48
CA ARG A 94 17.50 3.25 10.07
C ARG A 94 17.44 3.23 11.59
N GLU A 95 17.23 4.40 12.22
CA GLU A 95 17.06 4.50 13.67
C GLU A 95 15.84 3.71 14.15
N ALA A 96 14.73 3.79 13.42
CA ALA A 96 13.54 3.01 13.73
C ALA A 96 13.81 1.50 13.61
N GLY A 97 14.50 1.05 12.57
CA GLY A 97 14.91 -0.35 12.43
C GLY A 97 15.80 -0.85 13.59
N ALA A 98 16.71 -0.01 14.06
CA ALA A 98 17.60 -0.29 15.20
C ALA A 98 16.87 -0.26 16.55
N LEU A 99 15.93 0.67 16.75
CA LEU A 99 15.14 0.81 17.97
C LEU A 99 14.18 -0.38 18.13
N PHE A 100 13.45 -0.73 17.07
CA PHE A 100 12.50 -1.84 17.05
C PHE A 100 13.17 -3.23 16.92
N LYS A 101 14.50 -3.30 16.75
CA LYS A 101 15.28 -4.55 16.60
C LYS A 101 14.80 -5.45 15.44
N VAL A 102 14.32 -4.84 14.35
CA VAL A 102 13.79 -5.53 13.16
C VAL A 102 14.74 -5.51 11.95
N GLY A 103 15.91 -4.89 12.11
CA GLY A 103 16.93 -4.72 11.06
C GLY A 103 16.86 -3.36 10.38
N GLU A 104 18.01 -2.86 9.89
CA GLU A 104 18.18 -1.48 9.44
C GLU A 104 17.24 -1.06 8.29
N ASN A 105 16.88 -2.00 7.41
CA ASN A 105 16.04 -1.74 6.23
C ASN A 105 14.57 -2.12 6.41
N ALA A 106 14.14 -2.51 7.62
CA ALA A 106 12.78 -2.97 7.84
C ALA A 106 11.75 -1.86 7.60
N PHE A 107 11.99 -0.66 8.15
CA PHE A 107 11.08 0.47 7.98
C PHE A 107 10.97 0.96 6.53
N ASP A 108 12.04 0.86 5.72
CA ASP A 108 11.94 1.12 4.27
C ASP A 108 10.96 0.14 3.61
N LYS A 109 11.12 -1.15 3.88
CA LYS A 109 10.24 -2.20 3.33
C LYS A 109 8.79 -2.03 3.79
N TYR A 110 8.59 -1.71 5.07
CA TYR A 110 7.26 -1.49 5.64
C TYR A 110 6.58 -0.27 5.02
N GLU A 111 7.28 0.86 4.91
CA GLU A 111 6.75 2.10 4.35
C GLU A 111 6.54 2.07 2.82
N ARG A 112 7.12 1.08 2.15
CA ARG A 112 6.89 0.77 0.74
C ARG A 112 5.87 -0.35 0.53
N GLY A 113 5.34 -0.91 1.62
CA GLY A 113 4.38 -2.03 1.57
C GLY A 113 4.95 -3.35 1.04
N LEU A 114 6.27 -3.49 1.00
CA LEU A 114 6.95 -4.70 0.49
C LEU A 114 6.88 -5.86 1.48
N VAL A 115 6.80 -5.55 2.77
CA VAL A 115 6.74 -6.53 3.86
C VAL A 115 5.79 -6.00 4.94
N GLU A 116 4.98 -6.88 5.52
CA GLU A 116 4.16 -6.54 6.69
C GLU A 116 4.98 -6.69 7.98
N PRO A 117 4.87 -5.77 8.96
CA PRO A 117 5.51 -5.95 10.26
C PRO A 117 4.96 -7.17 11.01
N SER A 118 5.78 -7.78 11.87
CA SER A 118 5.31 -8.88 12.73
C SER A 118 4.33 -8.39 13.79
N GLY A 119 3.48 -9.29 14.31
CA GLY A 119 2.50 -8.96 15.36
C GLY A 119 3.09 -8.19 16.57
N PRO A 120 4.21 -8.61 17.17
CA PRO A 120 4.86 -7.86 18.25
C PRO A 120 5.31 -6.45 17.83
N THR A 121 5.80 -6.30 16.60
CA THR A 121 6.19 -4.99 16.05
C THR A 121 4.97 -4.08 15.93
N ILE A 122 3.85 -4.61 15.45
CA ILE A 122 2.57 -3.88 15.34
C ILE A 122 2.08 -3.44 16.72
N GLN A 123 2.17 -4.30 17.73
CA GLN A 123 1.78 -3.95 19.10
C GLN A 123 2.63 -2.81 19.66
N LEU A 124 3.95 -2.87 19.49
CA LEU A 124 4.85 -1.80 19.93
C LEU A 124 4.58 -0.50 19.16
N MET A 125 4.37 -0.57 17.85
CA MET A 125 4.00 0.58 17.04
C MET A 125 2.71 1.23 17.55
N THR A 126 1.71 0.42 17.87
CA THR A 126 0.42 0.89 18.41
C THR A 126 0.59 1.55 19.78
N LEU A 127 1.42 0.99 20.65
CA LEU A 127 1.72 1.57 21.97
C LEU A 127 2.41 2.93 21.82
N LEU A 128 3.44 3.01 20.98
CA LEU A 128 4.20 4.23 20.74
C LEU A 128 3.40 5.29 19.98
N ASP A 129 2.40 4.91 19.19
CA ASP A 129 1.49 5.90 18.60
C ASP A 129 0.60 6.55 19.68
N ARG A 130 0.22 5.82 20.74
CA ARG A 130 -0.57 6.40 21.84
C ARG A 130 0.30 7.15 22.86
N HIS A 131 1.49 6.65 23.12
CA HIS A 131 2.43 7.15 24.12
C HIS A 131 3.82 7.35 23.49
N PRO A 132 4.00 8.41 22.67
CA PRO A 132 5.24 8.62 21.95
C PRO A 132 6.44 8.93 22.86
N ASP A 133 6.20 9.36 24.09
CA ASP A 133 7.18 9.57 25.14
C ASP A 133 7.91 8.28 25.57
N LEU A 134 7.25 7.12 25.48
CA LEU A 134 7.86 5.82 25.80
C LEU A 134 9.00 5.43 24.84
N VAL A 135 9.16 6.16 23.73
CA VAL A 135 10.29 5.94 22.82
C VAL A 135 11.64 6.13 23.51
N ASP A 136 11.69 6.99 24.55
CA ASP A 136 12.90 7.28 25.29
C ASP A 136 13.36 6.10 26.16
N GLU A 137 12.44 5.22 26.57
CA GLU A 137 12.75 3.99 27.32
C GLU A 137 13.36 2.89 26.44
N LEU A 138 13.29 3.03 25.12
CA LEU A 138 13.79 2.04 24.16
C LEU A 138 15.18 2.41 23.59
N ARG A 139 15.69 3.60 23.89
CA ARG A 139 16.93 4.13 23.33
C ARG A 139 18.19 3.59 24.01
#